data_AF-A0A352A269-F1
#
_entry.id   AF-A0A352A269-F1
#
_cell.length_a   1.000
_cell.length_b   1.000
_cell.length_c   1.000
_cell.angle_alpha   90.00
_cell.angle_beta   90.00
_cell.angle_gamma   90.00
#
_symmetry.space_group_name_H-M   'P 1'
#
loop_
_entity.id
_entity.type
_entity.pdbx_description
1 polymer ?
#
loop_
_entity_poly.entity_id
_entity_poly.type
_entity_poly.pdbx_seq_one_letter_code
_entity_poly.pdbx_strand_id
1 'polypeptide(L)'
;MYNFSNSKKGETLISIIVGVVILAIAIGGVAVILFQNSAIEEDYDKNNTVAILQSNAENIVRKMDTSNLAEKDIFFLSKDPGTKMFQVFTGTMNEGYKYINKNGDQIINTGSYAGTIYARIFSVERGDNSFGKPRQVIKGGIKELIRK
;
A
#
# COMPACT_ATOMS: atom_id res chain seq x y z
N MET A 1 39.84 -11.60 -49.85
CA MET A 1 39.15 -11.61 -48.54
C MET A 1 40.19 -11.84 -47.46
N TYR A 2 40.55 -10.83 -46.68
CA TYR A 2 41.43 -11.02 -45.52
C TYR A 2 40.63 -11.72 -44.42
N ASN A 3 40.93 -13.00 -44.14
CA ASN A 3 40.39 -13.73 -43.00
C ASN A 3 41.00 -13.16 -41.71
N PHE A 4 40.42 -12.07 -41.22
CA PHE A 4 40.86 -11.37 -40.01
C PHE A 4 40.93 -12.30 -38.79
N SER A 5 40.07 -13.33 -38.78
CA SER A 5 40.00 -14.43 -37.82
C SER A 5 41.30 -15.24 -37.66
N ASN A 6 42.18 -15.31 -38.67
CA ASN A 6 43.38 -16.16 -38.62
C ASN A 6 44.67 -15.37 -38.27
N SER A 7 44.54 -14.09 -37.91
CA SER A 7 45.67 -13.30 -37.41
C SER A 7 45.69 -13.31 -35.89
N LYS A 8 46.87 -13.38 -35.25
CA LYS A 8 47.00 -13.29 -33.78
C LYS A 8 46.27 -12.08 -33.18
N LYS A 9 46.22 -10.96 -33.92
CA LYS A 9 45.49 -9.74 -33.52
C LYS A 9 43.97 -9.94 -33.59
N GLY A 10 43.47 -10.67 -34.59
CA GLY A 10 42.06 -11.01 -34.72
C GLY A 10 41.60 -12.04 -33.68
N GLU A 11 42.41 -13.04 -33.36
CA GLU A 11 42.13 -14.01 -32.28
C GLU A 11 42.04 -13.30 -30.91
N THR A 12 42.97 -12.36 -30.65
CA THR A 12 42.96 -11.54 -29.43
C THR A 12 41.72 -10.65 -29.37
N LEU A 13 41.32 -10.03 -30.48
CA LEU A 13 40.13 -9.19 -30.54
C LEU A 13 38.85 -10.00 -30.30
N ILE A 14 38.75 -11.19 -30.92
CA ILE A 14 37.59 -12.09 -30.72
C ILE A 14 37.52 -12.55 -29.26
N SER A 15 38.64 -12.92 -28.64
CA SER A 15 38.62 -13.35 -27.23
C SER A 15 38.19 -12.22 -26.29
N ILE A 16 38.62 -10.98 -26.55
CA ILE A 16 38.18 -9.79 -25.81
C ILE A 16 36.68 -9.56 -25.99
N ILE A 17 36.18 -9.62 -27.23
CA ILE A 17 34.75 -9.42 -27.52
C ILE A 17 33.90 -10.48 -26.80
N VAL A 18 34.30 -11.76 -26.89
CA VAL A 18 33.60 -12.85 -26.21
C VAL A 18 33.63 -12.66 -24.69
N GLY A 19 34.78 -12.28 -24.13
CA GLY A 19 34.91 -11.98 -22.70
C GLY A 19 34.00 -10.85 -22.25
N VAL A 20 33.93 -9.75 -23.02
CA VAL A 20 33.05 -8.60 -22.72
C VAL A 20 31.58 -9.00 -22.80
N VAL A 21 31.19 -9.79 -23.80
CA VAL A 21 29.80 -10.27 -23.94
C VAL A 21 29.39 -11.15 -22.76
N ILE A 22 30.25 -12.09 -22.35
CA ILE A 22 29.99 -12.95 -21.18
C ILE A 22 29.85 -12.09 -19.91
N LEU A 23 30.74 -11.11 -19.72
CA LEU A 23 30.70 -10.21 -18.57
C LEU A 23 29.40 -9.39 -18.55
N ALA A 24 28.98 -8.86 -19.70
CA ALA A 24 27.75 -8.08 -19.82
C ALA A 24 26.49 -8.91 -19.51
N ILE A 25 26.44 -10.17 -19.97
CA ILE A 25 25.35 -11.10 -19.65
C ILE A 25 25.31 -11.39 -18.15
N ALA A 26 26.46 -11.63 -17.52
CA ALA A 26 26.55 -11.90 -16.09
C ALA A 26 26.07 -10.69 -15.26
N ILE A 27 26.53 -9.49 -15.58
CA ILE A 27 26.12 -8.25 -14.91
C ILE A 27 24.62 -7.99 -15.13
N GLY A 28 24.13 -8.15 -16.35
CA GLY A 28 22.71 -7.98 -16.68
C GLY A 28 21.81 -8.95 -15.92
N GLY A 29 22.21 -10.23 -15.82
CA GLY A 29 21.49 -11.24 -15.05
C GLY A 29 21.42 -10.90 -13.56
N VAL A 30 22.54 -10.50 -12.96
CA VAL A 30 22.58 -10.08 -11.55
C VAL A 30 21.70 -8.85 -11.31
N ALA A 31 21.75 -7.85 -12.19
CA ALA A 31 20.92 -6.66 -12.08
C ALA A 31 19.43 -6.99 -12.12
N VAL A 32 18.99 -7.84 -13.05
CA VAL A 32 17.57 -8.26 -13.16
C VAL A 32 17.11 -8.98 -11.88
N ILE A 33 17.92 -9.88 -11.33
CA ILE A 33 17.59 -10.59 -10.08
C ILE A 33 17.45 -9.60 -8.92
N LEU A 34 18.37 -8.63 -8.79
CA LEU A 34 18.31 -7.60 -7.75
C LEU A 34 17.07 -6.70 -7.88
N PHE A 35 16.72 -6.29 -9.12
CA PHE A 35 15.52 -5.49 -9.37
C PHE A 35 14.23 -6.26 -9.07
N GLN A 36 14.14 -7.54 -9.43
CA GLN A 36 12.98 -8.37 -9.12
C GLN A 36 12.80 -8.56 -7.62
N ASN A 37 13.87 -8.86 -6.88
CA ASN A 37 13.81 -9.01 -5.42
C ASN A 37 13.36 -7.72 -4.73
N SER A 38 13.89 -6.57 -5.16
CA SER A 38 13.53 -5.28 -4.58
C SER A 38 12.04 -4.96 -4.80
N ALA A 39 11.49 -5.28 -5.98
CA ALA A 39 10.08 -5.07 -6.28
C ALA A 39 9.16 -6.00 -5.44
N ILE A 40 9.57 -7.26 -5.25
CA ILE A 40 8.80 -8.23 -4.45
C ILE A 40 8.77 -7.82 -2.97
N GLU A 41 9.90 -7.42 -2.41
CA GLU A 41 10.00 -6.96 -1.02
C GLU A 41 9.13 -5.71 -0.79
N GLU A 42 9.16 -4.78 -1.74
CA GLU A 42 8.35 -3.57 -1.67
C GLU A 42 6.83 -3.87 -1.72
N ASP A 43 6.39 -4.79 -2.58
CA ASP A 43 4.98 -5.18 -2.67
C ASP A 43 4.52 -5.99 -1.45
N TYR A 44 5.41 -6.79 -0.87
CA TYR A 44 5.14 -7.51 0.37
C TYR A 44 4.90 -6.54 1.55
N ASP A 45 5.80 -5.57 1.74
CA ASP A 45 5.68 -4.58 2.80
C ASP A 45 4.44 -3.70 2.67
N LYS A 46 4.06 -3.34 1.43
CA LYS A 46 2.81 -2.62 1.13
C LYS A 46 1.58 -3.41 1.55
N ASN A 47 1.46 -4.65 1.08
CA ASN A 47 0.30 -5.51 1.37
C ASN A 47 0.17 -5.78 2.86
N ASN A 48 1.28 -5.99 3.55
CA ASN A 48 1.30 -6.17 5.00
C ASN A 48 0.82 -4.90 5.74
N THR A 49 1.26 -3.72 5.30
CA THR A 49 0.85 -2.43 5.90
C THR A 49 -0.66 -2.22 5.77
N VAL A 50 -1.24 -2.42 4.58
CA VAL A 50 -2.68 -2.28 4.36
C VAL A 50 -3.47 -3.27 5.22
N ALA A 51 -3.03 -4.54 5.28
CA ALA A 51 -3.68 -5.57 6.09
C ALA A 51 -3.67 -5.24 7.60
N ILE A 52 -2.54 -4.77 8.12
CA ILE A 52 -2.42 -4.35 9.54
C ILE A 52 -3.35 -3.17 9.83
N LEU A 53 -3.35 -2.14 8.98
CA LEU A 53 -4.23 -0.98 9.14
C LEU A 53 -5.70 -1.40 9.12
N GLN A 54 -6.07 -2.30 8.22
CA GLN A 54 -7.45 -2.80 8.10
C GLN A 54 -7.87 -3.55 9.37
N SER A 55 -7.04 -4.48 9.84
CA SER A 55 -7.29 -5.24 11.08
C SER A 55 -7.45 -4.32 12.30
N ASN A 56 -6.57 -3.33 12.44
CA ASN A 56 -6.66 -2.36 13.54
C ASN A 56 -7.94 -1.53 13.47
N ALA A 57 -8.31 -1.07 12.28
CA ALA A 57 -9.54 -0.32 12.09
C ALA A 57 -10.79 -1.16 12.42
N GLU A 58 -10.87 -2.40 11.93
CA GLU A 58 -11.97 -3.31 12.25
C GLU A 58 -12.06 -3.58 13.76
N ASN A 59 -10.93 -3.75 14.45
CA ASN A 59 -10.90 -3.95 15.90
C ASN A 59 -11.40 -2.73 16.68
N ILE A 60 -11.08 -1.51 16.25
CA ILE A 60 -11.58 -0.27 16.86
C ILE A 60 -13.09 -0.18 16.66
N VAL A 61 -13.53 -0.39 15.42
CA VAL A 61 -14.93 -0.32 15.00
C VAL A 61 -15.80 -1.34 15.75
N ARG A 62 -15.33 -2.57 15.93
CA ARG A 62 -16.06 -3.61 16.69
C ARG A 62 -16.31 -3.26 18.15
N LYS A 63 -15.50 -2.36 18.71
CA LYS A 63 -15.59 -1.90 20.12
C LYS A 63 -16.29 -0.55 20.24
N MET A 64 -16.62 0.08 19.12
CA MET A 64 -17.25 1.38 19.04
C MET A 64 -18.74 1.29 19.36
N ASP A 65 -19.26 2.29 20.06
CA ASP A 65 -20.71 2.48 20.16
C ASP A 65 -21.23 3.16 18.89
N THR A 66 -21.93 2.41 18.05
CA THR A 66 -22.52 2.88 16.79
C THR A 66 -24.00 3.21 16.91
N SER A 67 -24.56 3.29 18.12
CA SER A 67 -25.97 3.58 18.37
C SER A 67 -26.47 4.88 17.72
N ASN A 68 -25.57 5.87 17.58
CA ASN A 68 -25.86 7.17 16.97
C ASN A 68 -25.63 7.22 15.45
N LEU A 69 -25.17 6.12 14.83
CA LEU A 69 -24.94 6.06 13.38
C LEU A 69 -26.18 5.51 12.66
N ALA A 70 -26.54 6.16 11.56
CA ALA A 70 -27.64 5.70 10.71
C ALA A 70 -27.21 4.56 9.78
N GLU A 71 -28.18 3.78 9.31
CA GLU A 71 -27.91 2.79 8.27
C GLU A 71 -27.41 3.48 6.99
N LYS A 72 -26.41 2.87 6.35
CA LYS A 72 -25.68 3.38 5.17
C LYS A 72 -24.90 4.67 5.41
N ASP A 73 -24.80 5.13 6.65
CA ASP A 73 -24.01 6.31 6.96
C ASP A 73 -22.52 6.01 6.77
N ILE A 74 -21.82 6.94 6.12
CA ILE A 74 -20.37 6.86 5.91
C ILE A 74 -19.70 7.65 7.02
N PHE A 75 -18.72 7.02 7.67
CA PHE A 75 -17.98 7.63 8.76
C PHE A 75 -16.49 7.35 8.69
N PHE A 76 -15.72 8.15 9.42
CA PHE A 76 -14.27 8.11 9.48
C PHE A 76 -13.78 8.24 10.92
N LEU A 77 -12.61 7.67 11.22
CA LEU A 77 -12.09 7.55 12.60
C LEU A 77 -10.84 8.39 12.85
N SER A 78 -10.91 9.64 13.29
CA SER A 78 -9.67 10.36 13.60
C SER A 78 -9.09 9.96 14.94
N LYS A 79 -7.78 9.76 15.02
CA LYS A 79 -7.08 9.65 16.30
C LYS A 79 -6.64 11.03 16.74
N ASP A 80 -7.15 11.48 17.86
CA ASP A 80 -6.72 12.74 18.45
C ASP A 80 -5.27 12.61 18.95
N PRO A 81 -4.34 13.47 18.50
CA PRO A 81 -2.93 13.33 18.83
C PRO A 81 -2.63 13.68 20.29
N GLY A 82 -3.46 14.49 20.96
CA GLY A 82 -3.26 14.87 22.36
C GLY A 82 -3.79 13.82 23.32
N THR A 83 -5.08 13.50 23.20
CA THR A 83 -5.82 12.59 24.09
C THR A 83 -5.67 11.12 23.73
N LYS A 84 -5.17 10.82 22.52
CA LYS A 84 -5.10 9.46 21.95
C LYS A 84 -6.46 8.78 21.79
N MET A 85 -7.55 9.53 21.92
CA MET A 85 -8.92 9.03 21.71
C MET A 85 -9.24 8.94 20.21
N PHE A 86 -10.06 7.96 19.84
CA PHE A 86 -10.63 7.89 18.50
C PHE A 86 -11.95 8.66 18.46
N GLN A 87 -12.04 9.60 17.54
CA GLN A 87 -13.21 10.41 17.27
C GLN A 87 -13.87 9.93 15.98
N VAL A 88 -15.21 9.84 16.00
CA VAL A 88 -16.01 9.44 14.85
C VAL A 88 -16.53 10.69 14.15
N PHE A 89 -16.26 10.80 12.86
CA PHE A 89 -16.77 11.87 12.01
C PHE A 89 -17.68 11.29 10.95
N THR A 90 -18.93 11.76 10.92
CA THR A 90 -19.93 11.40 9.90
C THR A 90 -20.05 12.51 8.86
N GLY A 91 -20.63 12.17 7.70
CA GLY A 91 -20.98 13.15 6.66
C GLY A 91 -20.02 13.20 5.47
N THR A 92 -20.60 13.44 4.29
CA THR A 92 -19.96 13.41 2.96
C THR A 92 -18.91 14.50 2.71
N MET A 93 -18.80 15.53 3.56
CA MET A 93 -17.86 16.65 3.36
C MET A 93 -16.53 16.51 4.11
N ASN A 94 -16.35 15.44 4.90
CA ASN A 94 -15.23 15.31 5.83
C ASN A 94 -14.05 14.49 5.25
N GLU A 95 -13.63 14.83 4.03
CA GLU A 95 -12.50 14.15 3.35
C GLU A 95 -11.19 14.24 4.14
N GLY A 96 -11.00 15.27 4.97
CA GLY A 96 -9.80 15.42 5.79
C GLY A 96 -9.57 14.25 6.77
N TYR A 97 -10.61 13.54 7.18
CA TYR A 97 -10.51 12.37 8.05
C TYR A 97 -10.43 11.06 7.27
N LYS A 98 -10.61 11.08 5.94
CA LYS A 98 -10.48 9.90 5.08
C LYS A 98 -9.03 9.47 4.92
N TYR A 99 -8.10 10.42 4.90
CA TYR A 99 -6.71 10.17 4.53
C TYR A 99 -5.80 10.00 5.75
N ILE A 100 -4.99 8.94 5.74
CA ILE A 100 -4.04 8.59 6.81
C ILE A 100 -2.68 8.18 6.25
N ASN A 101 -1.64 8.28 7.08
CA ASN A 101 -0.31 7.75 6.80
C ASN A 101 -0.18 6.27 7.23
N LYS A 102 1.01 5.68 7.04
CA LYS A 102 1.33 4.29 7.43
C LYS A 102 1.20 4.00 8.94
N ASN A 103 1.24 5.03 9.78
CA ASN A 103 1.07 4.91 11.23
C ASN A 103 -0.39 5.08 11.67
N GLY A 104 -1.29 5.40 10.73
CA GLY A 104 -2.70 5.68 11.01
C GLY A 104 -3.00 7.12 11.43
N ASP A 105 -2.01 8.03 11.36
CA ASP A 105 -2.24 9.45 11.66
C ASP A 105 -2.93 10.14 10.50
N GLN A 106 -3.79 11.12 10.82
CA GLN A 106 -4.52 11.91 9.84
C GLN A 106 -3.58 12.73 8.94
N ILE A 107 -3.87 12.75 7.64
CA ILE A 107 -3.22 13.63 6.67
C ILE A 107 -4.16 14.77 6.31
N ILE A 108 -3.82 15.99 6.76
CA ILE A 108 -4.64 17.19 6.54
C ILE A 108 -4.49 17.72 5.10
N ASN A 109 -3.27 17.66 4.55
CA ASN A 109 -2.97 18.14 3.20
C ASN A 109 -2.31 17.03 2.36
N THR A 110 -3.12 16.36 1.54
CA THR A 110 -2.66 15.29 0.62
C THR A 110 -1.79 15.84 -0.52
N GLY A 111 -1.93 17.12 -0.85
CA GLY A 111 -1.15 17.83 -1.87
C GLY A 111 0.32 17.97 -1.49
N SER A 112 0.63 18.22 -0.22
CA SER A 112 1.99 18.45 0.27
C SER A 112 2.60 17.29 1.04
N TYR A 113 1.87 16.19 1.25
CA TYR A 113 2.37 15.05 2.01
C TYR A 113 3.41 14.26 1.22
N ALA A 114 4.64 14.21 1.73
CA ALA A 114 5.73 13.39 1.20
C ALA A 114 5.63 11.99 1.82
N GLY A 115 4.93 11.08 1.14
CA GLY A 115 4.79 9.70 1.56
C GLY A 115 3.52 9.03 1.01
N THR A 116 3.30 7.79 1.43
CA THR A 116 2.13 7.00 1.03
C THR A 116 0.89 7.44 1.78
N ILE A 117 -0.17 7.72 1.02
CA ILE A 117 -1.49 8.13 1.50
C ILE A 117 -2.44 6.94 1.37
N TYR A 118 -3.04 6.56 2.49
CA TYR A 118 -4.10 5.56 2.54
C TYR A 118 -5.43 6.24 2.79
N ALA A 119 -6.50 5.75 2.16
CA ALA A 119 -7.86 6.15 2.42
C ALA A 119 -8.60 5.05 3.18
N ARG A 120 -9.35 5.45 4.19
CA ARG A 120 -10.26 4.58 4.92
C ARG A 120 -11.70 4.99 4.64
N ILE A 121 -12.59 4.02 4.51
CA ILE A 121 -14.03 4.24 4.37
C ILE A 121 -14.73 3.20 5.25
N PHE A 122 -15.59 3.67 6.16
CA PHE A 122 -16.45 2.80 6.96
C PHE A 122 -17.91 3.11 6.67
N SER A 123 -18.74 2.07 6.58
CA SER A 123 -20.18 2.21 6.46
C SER A 123 -20.90 1.26 7.40
N VAL A 124 -22.02 1.73 7.95
CA VAL A 124 -22.93 0.88 8.72
C VAL A 124 -23.96 0.28 7.79
N GLU A 125 -24.19 -1.02 7.88
CA GLU A 125 -25.27 -1.72 7.20
C GLU A 125 -26.17 -2.43 8.21
N ARG A 126 -27.44 -2.61 7.84
CA ARG A 126 -28.34 -3.45 8.62
C ARG A 126 -27.90 -4.90 8.42
N GLY A 127 -27.44 -5.53 9.51
CA GLY A 127 -27.28 -6.97 9.55
C GLY A 127 -28.64 -7.64 9.49
N ASP A 128 -28.69 -8.81 8.87
CA ASP A 128 -29.87 -9.66 8.85
C ASP A 128 -30.18 -10.15 10.27
N ASN A 129 -31.45 -10.05 10.66
CA ASN A 129 -31.95 -10.28 12.02
C ASN A 129 -33.05 -11.33 12.05
N SER A 130 -33.09 -12.18 11.04
CA SER A 130 -33.98 -13.35 10.97
C SER A 130 -33.92 -14.25 12.22
N PHE A 131 -32.96 -14.05 13.13
CA PHE A 131 -32.83 -14.74 14.43
C PHE A 131 -32.89 -13.84 15.69
N GLY A 132 -33.57 -12.69 15.66
CA GLY A 132 -34.19 -12.13 16.88
C GLY A 132 -33.56 -10.88 17.53
N LYS A 133 -32.48 -10.30 17.01
CA LYS A 133 -32.08 -8.90 17.37
C LYS A 133 -31.43 -8.18 16.19
N PRO A 134 -31.80 -6.90 15.93
CA PRO A 134 -31.05 -5.98 15.07
C PRO A 134 -29.57 -5.95 15.40
N ARG A 135 -28.73 -6.54 14.54
CA ARG A 135 -27.29 -6.36 14.57
C ARG A 135 -26.92 -5.41 13.43
N GLN A 136 -26.14 -4.39 13.73
CA GLN A 136 -25.49 -3.60 12.69
C GLN A 136 -24.24 -4.36 12.24
N VAL A 137 -24.03 -4.39 10.92
CA VAL A 137 -22.79 -4.87 10.32
C VAL A 137 -22.02 -3.64 9.90
N ILE A 138 -20.73 -3.58 10.24
CA ILE A 138 -19.89 -2.47 9.82
C ILE A 138 -18.97 -3.00 8.73
N LYS A 139 -19.04 -2.37 7.55
CA LYS A 139 -18.11 -2.63 6.46
C LYS A 139 -17.00 -1.58 6.51
N GLY A 140 -15.76 -2.02 6.59
CA GLY A 140 -14.59 -1.18 6.53
C GLY A 140 -13.74 -1.51 5.32
N GLY A 141 -13.16 -0.50 4.70
CA GLY A 141 -12.18 -0.65 3.64
C GLY A 141 -11.02 0.31 3.82
N ILE A 142 -9.81 -0.18 3.58
CA ILE A 142 -8.61 0.66 3.48
C ILE A 142 -8.00 0.44 2.09
N LYS A 143 -7.68 1.55 1.42
CA LYS A 143 -7.10 1.56 0.08
C LYS A 143 -5.94 2.54 0.01
N GLU A 144 -4.82 2.12 -0.54
CA GLU A 144 -3.72 3.03 -0.90
C GLU A 144 -4.14 3.90 -2.10
N LEU A 145 -3.84 5.21 -2.05
CA LEU A 145 -4.22 6.15 -3.11
C LEU A 145 -3.05 6.75 -3.85
N ILE A 146 -2.06 7.26 -3.12
CA ILE A 146 -0.98 8.06 -3.70
C ILE A 146 0.30 7.72 -2.98
N ARG A 147 1.36 7.45 -3.74
CA ARG A 147 2.74 7.44 -3.28
C ARG A 147 3.46 8.61 -3.92
N LYS A 148 3.93 9.55 -3.10
CA LYS A 148 4.76 10.68 -3.53
C LYS A 148 6.20 10.48 -3.11
#